data_AF-A0A3M1RAQ2-F1
#
_entry.id   AF-A0A3M1RAQ2-F1
#
_cell.length_a   1.000
_cell.length_b   1.000
_cell.length_c   1.000
_cell.angle_alpha   90.00
_cell.angle_beta   90.00
_cell.angle_gamma   90.00
#
_symmetry.space_group_name_H-M   'P 1'
#
loop_
_entity.id
_entity.type
_entity.pdbx_description
1 polymer ?
#
loop_
_entity_poly.entity_id
_entity_poly.type
_entity_poly.pdbx_seq_one_letter_code
_entity_poly.pdbx_strand_id
1 'polypeptide(L)' 'MAEAVQVATAVLEAKKQEVKALHLIPVSRGRFEVKRDGEMIYNNEGDLPDPEAVLQKLGIPAKA' A
#
# COMPACT_ATOMS: atom_id res chain seq x y z
N MET A 1 5.08 -9.71 -6.94
CA MET A 1 4.48 -10.28 -5.71
C MET A 1 5.26 -9.85 -4.47
N ALA A 2 6.58 -9.66 -4.56
CA ALA A 2 7.41 -9.11 -3.50
C ALA A 2 7.04 -7.66 -3.12
N GLU A 3 6.57 -6.87 -4.09
CA GLU A 3 6.32 -5.44 -3.97
C GLU A 3 5.08 -5.15 -3.11
N ALA A 4 4.00 -5.92 -3.28
CA ALA A 4 2.81 -5.82 -2.46
C ALA A 4 3.11 -6.14 -0.98
N VAL A 5 4.00 -7.11 -0.74
CA VAL A 5 4.46 -7.46 0.60
C VAL A 5 5.32 -6.35 1.18
N GLN A 6 6.25 -5.77 0.41
CA GLN A 6 7.08 -4.65 0.85
C GLN A 6 6.25 -3.42 1.23
N VAL A 7 5.26 -3.07 0.41
CA VAL A 7 4.31 -1.98 0.71
C VAL A 7 3.54 -2.28 1.99
N ALA A 8 3.01 -3.49 2.13
CA ALA A 8 2.27 -3.89 3.33
C ALA A 8 3.14 -3.82 4.59
N THR A 9 4.37 -4.33 4.53
CA THR A 9 5.33 -4.25 5.64
C THR A 9 5.62 -2.80 6.00
N ALA A 10 5.92 -1.95 5.03
CA ALA A 10 6.22 -0.54 5.28
C ALA A 10 5.02 0.21 5.91
N VAL A 11 3.79 -0.09 5.48
CA VAL A 11 2.57 0.47 6.09
C VAL A 11 2.41 0.02 7.54
N LEU A 12 2.64 -1.26 7.83
CA LEU A 12 2.56 -1.80 9.20
C LEU A 12 3.65 -1.22 10.11
N GLU A 13 4.88 -1.10 9.62
CA GLU A 13 5.99 -0.54 10.40
C GLU A 13 5.83 0.95 10.68
N ALA A 14 5.29 1.71 9.73
CA ALA A 14 5.20 3.16 9.83
C ALA A 14 3.91 3.65 10.53
N LYS A 15 2.86 2.83 10.62
CA LYS A 15 1.63 3.18 11.36
C LYS A 15 1.78 2.93 12.86
N LYS A 16 1.68 4.01 13.65
CA LYS A 16 1.48 3.97 15.12
C LYS A 16 0.01 3.71 15.55
N GLN A 17 -0.90 3.45 14.60
CA GLN A 17 -2.32 3.21 14.84
C GLN A 17 -2.68 1.75 14.62
N GLU A 18 -3.70 1.24 15.32
CA GLU A 18 -4.22 -0.12 15.17
C GLU A 18 -4.73 -0.37 13.74
N VAL A 19 -3.92 -1.06 12.93
CA VAL A 19 -4.36 -1.72 11.71
C VAL A 19 -5.08 -2.99 12.15
N LYS A 20 -6.42 -2.96 12.13
CA LYS A 20 -7.24 -4.13 12.54
C LYS A 20 -7.00 -5.34 11.65
N ALA A 21 -6.84 -5.11 10.36
CA ALA A 21 -6.52 -6.14 9.38
C ALA A 21 -5.87 -5.51 8.14
N LEU A 22 -4.93 -6.23 7.53
CA LEU A 22 -4.35 -5.91 6.22
C LEU A 22 -4.56 -7.13 5.32
N HIS A 23 -5.12 -6.91 4.13
CA HIS A 23 -5.41 -7.96 3.18
C HIS A 23 -4.57 -7.79 1.91
N LEU A 24 -3.87 -8.85 1.52
CA LEU A 24 -3.23 -8.95 0.22
C LEU A 24 -4.16 -9.71 -0.73
N ILE A 25 -4.69 -9.02 -1.72
CA ILE A 25 -5.66 -9.59 -2.67
C ILE A 25 -4.95 -9.78 -4.02
N PRO A 26 -4.76 -11.01 -4.51
CA PRO A 26 -4.18 -11.23 -5.82
C PRO A 26 -5.15 -10.73 -6.90
N VAL A 27 -4.64 -9.87 -7.78
CA VAL A 27 -5.39 -9.32 -8.91
C VAL A 27 -4.63 -9.56 -10.22
N SER A 28 -5.38 -9.70 -11.31
CA SER A 28 -4.81 -9.90 -12.66
C SER A 28 -4.64 -8.58 -13.41
N ARG A 29 -3.86 -8.65 -14.50
CA ARG A 29 -3.60 -7.55 -15.48
C ARG A 29 -2.71 -6.41 -14.98
N GLY A 30 -1.72 -6.70 -14.14
CA GLY A 30 -0.72 -5.70 -13.73
C GLY A 30 -1.29 -4.56 -12.87
N ARG A 31 -2.47 -4.76 -12.28
CA ARG A 31 -3.10 -3.75 -11.41
C ARG A 31 -2.47 -3.74 -10.03
N PHE A 32 -2.23 -2.55 -9.50
CA PHE A 32 -1.87 -2.36 -8.11
C PHE A 32 -2.77 -1.31 -7.48
N GLU A 33 -3.60 -1.74 -6.53
CA GLU A 33 -4.58 -0.88 -5.86
C GLU A 33 -4.35 -0.94 -4.34
N VAL A 34 -4.38 0.21 -3.68
CA VAL A 34 -4.38 0.31 -2.21
C VAL A 34 -5.66 1.01 -1.78
N LYS A 35 -6.40 0.33 -0.91
CA LYS A 35 -7.65 0.84 -0.37
C LYS A 35 -7.59 0.88 1.15
N ARG A 36 -8.19 1.90 1.73
CA ARG A 36 -8.40 2.04 3.18
C ARG A 36 -9.88 2.18 3.43
N ASP A 37 -10.45 1.30 4.25
CA ASP A 37 -11.87 1.33 4.61
C ASP A 37 -12.81 1.37 3.37
N GLY A 38 -12.37 0.74 2.26
CA GLY A 38 -13.07 0.71 0.97
C GLY A 38 -12.77 1.88 0.03
N GLU A 39 -12.13 2.95 0.51
CA GLU A 39 -11.74 4.11 -0.29
C GLU A 39 -10.41 3.86 -1.00
N MET A 40 -10.34 4.20 -2.29
CA MET A 40 -9.12 4.04 -3.09
C MET A 40 -8.15 5.18 -2.84
N ILE A 41 -7.01 4.85 -2.22
CA ILE A 41 -5.96 5.82 -1.90
C ILE A 41 -4.87 5.81 -2.97
N TYR A 42 -4.64 4.66 -3.58
CA TYR A 42 -3.66 4.50 -4.63
C TYR A 42 -4.14 3.52 -5.69
N ASN A 43 -3.89 3.85 -6.95
CA ASN A 43 -4.01 2.97 -8.10
C ASN A 43 -2.81 3.26 -9.00
N ASN A 44 -2.15 2.20 -9.47
CA ASN A 44 -1.24 2.30 -10.59
C ASN A 44 -1.83 1.53 -11.77
N GLU A 45 -2.19 2.25 -12.83
CA GLU A 45 -2.69 1.70 -14.08
C GLU A 45 -1.52 1.29 -14.99
N GLY A 46 -0.68 0.36 -14.53
CA GLY A 46 0.29 -0.31 -15.39
C GLY A 46 1.72 -0.39 -14.87
N ASP A 47 2.14 0.48 -13.95
CA ASP A 47 3.47 0.41 -13.34
C ASP A 47 3.45 -0.23 -11.95
N LEU A 48 4.59 -0.76 -11.51
CA LEU A 48 4.74 -1.23 -10.13
C LEU A 48 4.80 -0.01 -9.18
N PRO A 49 4.16 -0.08 -8.01
CA PRO A 49 4.14 1.03 -7.06
C PRO A 49 5.52 1.25 -6.44
N ASP A 50 5.88 2.52 -6.28
CA ASP A 50 6.91 2.91 -5.32
C ASP A 50 6.30 2.88 -3.90
N PRO A 51 6.85 2.09 -2.96
CA PRO A 51 6.39 2.05 -1.58
C PRO A 51 6.32 3.44 -0.93
N GLU A 52 7.26 4.33 -1.21
CA GLU A 52 7.26 5.68 -0.64
C GLU A 52 6.07 6.51 -1.12
N ALA A 53 5.74 6.41 -2.41
CA ALA A 53 4.59 7.09 -2.99
C ALA A 53 3.28 6.61 -2.35
N VAL A 54 3.16 5.32 -2.04
CA VAL A 54 2.00 4.77 -1.35
C VAL A 54 1.91 5.30 0.09
N LEU A 55 3.03 5.33 0.82
CA LEU A 55 3.06 5.86 2.19
C LEU A 55 2.68 7.34 2.23
N GLN A 56 3.20 8.16 1.30
CA GLN A 56 2.85 9.58 1.20
C GLN A 56 1.34 9.78 0.98
N LYS A 57 0.72 9.02 0.06
CA LYS A 57 -0.74 9.10 -0.18
C LYS A 57 -1.56 8.63 1.03
N LEU A 58 -1.01 7.73 1.84
CA LEU A 58 -1.62 7.30 3.10
C LEU A 58 -1.42 8.32 4.24
N GLY A 59 -0.68 9.41 4.01
CA GLY A 59 -0.33 10.42 5.02
C GLY A 59 0.66 9.90 6.06
N ILE A 60 1.44 8.89 5.70
CA ILE A 60 2.44 8.25 6.56
C ILE A 60 3.81 8.80 6.17
N PRO A 61 4.59 9.36 7.12
CA PRO A 61 5.93 9.83 6.82
C PRO A 61 6.79 8.63 6.40
N ALA A 62 7.30 8.65 5.17
CA ALA A 62 8.34 7.71 4.75
C ALA A 62 9.55 7.92 5.68
N LYS A 63 10.08 6.84 6.22
CA LYS A 63 11.22 6.87 7.14
C LYS A 63 12.43 7.40 6.35
N ALA A 64 13.04 8.49 6.82
CA ALA A 64 14.30 9.01 6.31
C ALA A 64 15.46 8.01 6.51
#